data_AF-A0A9D0LJF5-F1
#
_entry.id   AF-A0A9D0LJF5-F1
#
_cell.length_a   1.000
_cell.length_b   1.000
_cell.length_c   1.000
_cell.angle_alpha   90.00
_cell.angle_beta   90.00
_cell.angle_gamma   90.00
#
_symmetry.space_group_name_H-M   'P 1'
#
loop_
_entity.id
_entity.type
_entity.pdbx_description
1 polymer ?
#
loop_
_entity_poly.entity_id
_entity_poly.type
_entity_poly.pdbx_seq_one_letter_code
_entity_poly.pdbx_strand_id
1 'polypeptide(L)' 'VVLLPHLGSATVETREAMGMRVLANLEAFFAGREPPDRVV' A
#
# COMPACT_ATOMS: atom_id res chain seq x y z
N VAL A 1 24.31 19.89 -2.04
CA VAL A 1 23.26 19.00 -1.47
C VAL A 1 22.08 18.94 -2.42
N VAL A 2 21.31 17.86 -2.41
CA VAL A 2 20.08 17.71 -3.21
C VAL A 2 18.93 17.36 -2.27
N LEU A 3 17.79 18.03 -2.42
CA LEU A 3 16.57 17.79 -1.66
C LEU A 3 15.49 17.29 -2.61
N LEU A 4 14.82 16.19 -2.24
CA LEU A 4 13.73 15.62 -3.03
C LEU A 4 12.41 15.68 -2.24
N PRO A 5 11.27 15.96 -2.89
CA PRO A 5 9.98 16.10 -2.23
C PRO A 5 9.36 14.73 -1.93
N HIS A 6 10.02 13.92 -1.08
CA HIS A 6 9.52 12.62 -0.63
C HIS A 6 9.20 11.63 -1.77
N LEU A 7 10.05 11.56 -2.80
CA LEU A 7 9.84 10.71 -3.98
C LEU A 7 10.30 9.26 -3.81
N GLY A 8 10.64 8.82 -2.59
CA GLY A 8 11.26 7.51 -2.34
C GLY A 8 10.45 6.30 -2.83
N SER A 9 9.12 6.41 -2.87
CA SER A 9 8.21 5.36 -3.37
C SER A 9 7.50 5.73 -4.68
N ALA A 10 7.89 6.82 -5.33
CA ALA A 10 7.15 7.40 -6.46
C ALA A 10 7.51 6.77 -7.82
N THR A 11 7.75 5.47 -7.89
CA THR A 11 7.80 4.73 -9.17
C THR A 11 6.42 4.16 -9.50
N VAL A 12 6.15 3.93 -10.78
CA VAL A 12 4.86 3.37 -11.24
C VAL A 12 4.64 2.00 -10.60
N GLU A 13 5.65 1.13 -10.65
CA GLU A 13 5.62 -0.23 -10.15
C GLU A 13 5.37 -0.27 -8.64
N THR A 14 6.07 0.60 -7.89
CA THR A 14 5.92 0.67 -6.43
C THR A 14 4.52 1.16 -6.06
N ARG A 15 4.01 2.21 -6.72
CA ARG A 15 2.68 2.77 -6.42
C ARG A 15 1.56 1.82 -6.81
N GLU A 16 1.69 1.10 -7.93
CA GLU A 16 0.73 0.07 -8.34
C GLU A 16 0.69 -1.10 -7.34
N ALA A 17 1.85 -1.64 -6.97
CA ALA A 17 1.94 -2.71 -5.98
C ALA A 17 1.37 -2.29 -4.61
N MET A 18 1.64 -1.07 -4.17
CA MET A 18 1.03 -0.50 -2.95
C MET A 18 -0.49 -0.40 -3.08
N GLY A 19 -1.01 0.05 -4.23
CA GLY A 19 -2.45 0.13 -4.49
C GLY A 19 -3.13 -1.24 -4.42
N MET A 20 -2.55 -2.25 -5.08
CA MET A 20 -3.07 -3.62 -5.03
C MET A 20 -3.06 -4.20 -3.61
N ARG A 21 -2.01 -3.89 -2.82
CA ARG A 21 -1.92 -4.28 -1.42
C ARG A 21 -3.01 -3.62 -0.55
N VAL A 22 -3.34 -2.35 -0.81
CA VAL A 22 -4.48 -1.68 -0.15
C VAL A 22 -5.79 -2.38 -0.49
N LEU A 23 -6.03 -2.69 -1.77
CA LEU A 23 -7.25 -3.38 -2.20
C LEU A 23 -7.39 -4.76 -1.53
N ALA A 24 -6.31 -5.54 -1.44
CA ALA A 24 -6.32 -6.84 -0.79
C ALA A 24 -6.73 -6.75 0.70
N ASN A 25 -6.28 -5.72 1.41
CA ASN A 25 -6.70 -5.47 2.80
C ASN A 25 -8.16 -5.10 2.92
N LEU A 26 -8.66 -4.24 2.03
CA LEU A 26 -10.07 -3.85 2.02
C LEU A 26 -10.97 -5.05 1.71
N GLU A 27 -10.61 -5.85 0.71
CA GLU A 27 -11.36 -7.05 0.35
C GLU A 27 -11.42 -8.06 1.50
N ALA A 28 -10.28 -8.31 2.18
CA ALA A 28 -10.24 -9.19 3.35
C ALA A 28 -11.16 -8.67 4.47
N PHE A 29 -11.06 -7.37 4.79
CA PHE A 29 -11.87 -6.73 5.83
C PHE A 29 -13.37 -6.86 5.57
N PHE A 30 -13.83 -6.49 4.38
CA PHE A 30 -15.27 -6.55 4.04
C PHE A 30 -15.79 -7.98 3.91
N ALA A 31 -14.93 -8.95 3.62
CA ALA A 31 -15.25 -10.36 3.66
C ALA A 31 -15.31 -10.95 5.08
N GLY A 32 -15.08 -10.14 6.13
CA GLY A 32 -15.01 -10.60 7.52
C GLY A 32 -13.77 -11.46 7.82
N ARG A 33 -12.74 -11.39 6.96
CA ARG A 33 -11.45 -12.06 7.15
C ARG A 33 -10.44 -11.09 7.75
N GLU A 34 -9.41 -11.64 8.37
CA GLU A 34 -8.31 -10.84 8.90
C GLU A 34 -7.55 -10.13 7.76
N PRO A 35 -7.38 -8.79 7.80
CA PRO A 35 -6.59 -8.08 6.80
C PRO A 35 -5.10 -8.53 6.84
N PRO A 36 -4.48 -8.82 5.68
CA PRO A 36 -3.11 -9.34 5.61
C PRO A 36 -2.05 -8.40 6.20
N ASP A 37 -2.28 -7.09 6.23
CA ASP A 37 -1.36 -6.09 6.79
C ASP A 37 -1.92 -5.40 8.04
N ARG A 38 -2.69 -6.11 8.87
CA ARG A 38 -3.22 -5.54 10.12
C ARG A 38 -2.10 -5.15 11.08
N VAL A 39 -2.21 -3.96 11.66
CA VAL A 39 -1.21 -3.40 12.60
C VAL A 39 -1.72 -3.40 14.05
N VAL A 40 -3.02 -3.18 14.27
CA VAL A 40 -3.69 -3.13 15.59
C VAL A 40 -5.04 -3.84 15.56
#